data_AF-A0A7Y5LB04-F1
#
_entry.id   AF-A0A7Y5LB04-F1
#
_cell.length_a   1.000
_cell.length_b   1.000
_cell.length_c   1.000
_cell.angle_alpha   90.00
_cell.angle_beta   90.00
_cell.angle_gamma   90.00
#
_symmetry.space_group_name_H-M   'P 1'
#
loop_
_entity.id
_entity.type
_entity.pdbx_description
1 polymer ?
#
loop_
_entity_poly.entity_id
_entity_poly.type
_entity_poly.pdbx_seq_one_letter_code
_entity_poly.pdbx_strand_id
1 'polypeptide(L)'
;MIDNKNFPVANEPSEKIQWIDRGWYLALEFELSNSPKFETALELAKQNKLFVELVDERGVSLYRTIHFKADFPKFDQLFSIVGLWKSTKMYFKGDAIRKEDFEIWYTCYKTYWGHRKTLGENDFCGTSKLHKFPDFAGCYERNIYLRWRDPLYAHYQLSSRMWYSFGKRQHGVYVVDKPAMAAFLEKTNEEYKACPCYGHTAIERVLHKLPKEINPAIHKDWQFKEDFLKLSASKAYFNYDIAISVIPEICPVNEKAYVKYMERIFRTE
;
A
#
# COMPACT_ATOMS: atom_id res chain seq x y z
N MET A 1 26.93 54.77 37.13
CA MET A 1 25.52 54.33 37.18
C MET A 1 25.02 54.40 35.75
N ILE A 2 24.85 53.25 35.10
CA ILE A 2 24.53 53.16 33.67
C ILE A 2 23.02 53.09 33.54
N ASP A 3 22.47 54.01 32.73
CA ASP A 3 21.08 54.09 32.33
C ASP A 3 20.59 52.77 31.70
N ASN A 4 19.60 52.16 32.33
CA ASN A 4 18.86 51.02 31.78
C ASN A 4 17.98 51.51 30.62
N LYS A 5 18.54 51.52 29.41
CA LYS A 5 17.78 51.73 28.19
C LYS A 5 16.80 50.56 27.99
N ASN A 6 15.52 50.92 27.89
CA ASN A 6 14.44 50.07 27.41
C ASN A 6 14.86 49.33 26.12
N PHE A 7 15.03 48.02 26.21
CA PHE A 7 15.02 47.16 25.03
C PHE A 7 13.55 47.02 24.57
N PRO A 8 13.24 47.22 23.28
CA PRO A 8 11.94 46.86 22.74
C PRO A 8 11.77 45.35 22.90
N VAL A 9 10.75 44.93 23.65
CA VAL A 9 10.31 43.53 23.70
C VAL A 9 9.92 43.15 22.27
N ALA A 10 10.61 42.17 21.70
CA ALA A 10 10.26 41.62 20.41
C ALA A 10 8.82 41.11 20.49
N ASN A 11 7.93 41.66 19.66
CA ASN A 11 6.59 41.14 19.47
C ASN A 11 6.71 39.65 19.10
N GLU A 12 6.18 38.78 19.95
CA GLU A 12 6.04 37.37 19.65
C GLU A 12 5.23 37.22 18.35
N PRO A 13 5.66 36.38 17.38
CA PRO A 13 4.82 36.09 16.22
C PRO A 13 3.60 35.30 16.70
N SER A 14 2.47 36.00 16.89
CA SER A 14 1.20 35.43 17.34
C SER A 14 0.39 34.79 16.21
N GLU A 15 1.04 34.22 15.19
CA GLU A 15 0.37 33.35 14.23
C GLU A 15 0.58 31.92 14.69
N LYS A 16 -0.47 31.31 15.25
CA LYS A 16 -0.52 29.87 15.46
C LYS A 16 -0.23 29.22 14.11
N ILE A 17 0.99 28.70 13.94
CA ILE A 17 1.38 27.92 12.77
C ILE A 17 0.42 26.73 12.71
N GLN A 18 -0.59 26.85 11.85
CA GLN A 18 -1.53 25.78 11.63
C GLN A 18 -0.77 24.71 10.86
N TRP A 19 -0.45 23.61 11.53
CA TRP A 19 0.18 22.46 10.89
C TRP A 19 -0.74 21.95 9.79
N ILE A 20 -0.34 22.17 8.54
CA ILE A 20 -1.00 21.60 7.36
C ILE A 20 -0.27 20.30 7.06
N ASP A 21 -0.95 19.16 7.26
CA ASP A 21 -0.47 17.89 6.73
C ASP A 21 -0.51 17.93 5.19
N ARG A 22 0.67 18.06 4.58
CA ARG A 22 0.83 18.06 3.12
C ARG A 22 1.02 16.65 2.56
N GLY A 23 0.82 15.62 3.38
CA GLY A 23 1.09 14.23 3.04
C GLY A 23 2.59 13.94 2.97
N TRP A 24 2.94 12.92 2.20
CA TRP A 24 4.33 12.53 2.01
C TRP A 24 5.07 13.46 1.03
N TYR A 25 6.38 13.56 1.20
CA TYR A 25 7.30 14.21 0.26
C TYR A 25 8.57 13.37 0.08
N LEU A 26 9.20 13.53 -1.08
CA LEU A 26 10.52 12.99 -1.40
C LEU A 26 11.50 14.14 -1.55
N ALA A 27 12.62 14.08 -0.84
CA ALA A 27 13.76 14.92 -1.13
C ALA A 27 14.79 14.11 -1.92
N LEU A 28 15.30 14.70 -3.00
CA LEU A 28 16.34 14.13 -3.83
C LEU A 28 17.54 15.07 -3.82
N GLU A 29 18.69 14.50 -3.53
CA GLU A 29 19.98 15.17 -3.46
C GLU A 29 20.95 14.52 -4.44
N PHE A 30 21.74 15.32 -5.12
CA PHE A 30 22.88 14.85 -5.90
C PHE A 30 23.98 15.93 -5.93
N GLU A 31 25.21 15.48 -6.14
CA GLU A 31 26.37 16.37 -6.28
C GLU A 31 26.73 16.54 -7.78
N LEU A 32 27.71 17.39 -8.06
CA LEU A 32 28.34 17.46 -9.38
C LEU A 32 28.74 16.06 -9.87
N SER A 33 28.51 15.79 -11.15
CA SER A 33 28.75 14.48 -11.76
C SER A 33 29.41 14.62 -13.12
N ASN A 34 30.34 13.71 -13.44
CA ASN A 34 30.95 13.61 -14.78
C ASN A 34 30.01 12.98 -15.82
N SER A 35 28.76 12.68 -15.45
CA SER A 35 27.78 12.16 -16.39
C SER A 35 27.48 13.19 -17.48
N PRO A 36 27.38 12.80 -18.77
CA PRO A 36 26.98 13.71 -19.83
C PRO A 36 25.54 14.22 -19.66
N LYS A 37 24.74 13.60 -18.77
CA LYS A 37 23.38 14.04 -18.44
C LYS A 37 23.33 15.04 -17.26
N PHE A 38 24.48 15.49 -16.75
CA PHE A 38 24.52 16.35 -15.57
C PHE A 38 23.77 17.66 -15.77
N GLU A 39 24.08 18.40 -16.84
CA GLU A 39 23.44 19.69 -17.13
C GLU A 39 21.93 19.53 -17.27
N THR A 40 21.46 18.50 -17.99
CA THR A 40 20.02 18.21 -18.11
C THR A 40 19.37 17.91 -16.76
N ALA A 41 20.04 17.15 -15.87
CA ALA A 41 19.53 16.90 -14.53
C ALA A 41 19.44 18.17 -13.69
N LEU A 42 20.46 19.04 -13.78
CA LEU A 42 20.49 20.31 -13.07
C LEU A 42 19.39 21.26 -13.56
N GLU A 43 19.17 21.34 -14.87
CA GLU A 43 18.07 22.10 -15.47
C GLU A 43 16.71 21.60 -14.98
N LEU A 44 16.49 20.28 -14.98
CA LEU A 44 15.26 19.67 -14.45
C LEU A 44 15.08 19.96 -12.95
N ALA A 45 16.16 19.90 -12.18
CA ALA A 45 16.12 20.20 -10.76
C ALA A 45 15.73 21.67 -10.51
N LYS A 46 16.32 22.63 -11.24
CA LYS A 46 16.03 24.07 -11.15
C LYS A 46 14.58 24.43 -11.52
N GLN A 47 13.86 23.58 -12.24
CA GLN A 47 12.44 23.77 -12.52
C GLN A 47 11.53 23.44 -11.31
N ASN A 48 12.05 22.79 -10.28
CA ASN A 48 11.32 22.55 -9.04
C ASN A 48 11.32 23.82 -8.18
N LYS A 49 10.14 24.25 -7.70
CA LYS A 49 9.98 25.45 -6.85
C LYS A 49 10.73 25.37 -5.52
N LEU A 50 11.00 24.17 -5.05
CA LEU A 50 11.74 23.85 -3.83
C LEU A 50 13.13 23.30 -4.13
N PHE A 51 13.73 23.78 -5.23
CA PHE A 51 15.14 23.59 -5.51
C PHE A 51 15.99 24.47 -4.59
N VAL A 52 17.05 23.89 -4.04
CA VAL A 52 18.08 24.61 -3.27
C VAL A 52 19.44 24.07 -3.67
N GLU A 53 20.37 24.98 -3.95
CA GLU A 53 21.78 24.69 -4.04
C GLU A 53 22.42 24.98 -2.69
N LEU A 54 23.10 23.98 -2.14
CA LEU A 54 23.79 24.02 -0.86
C LEU A 54 25.28 23.78 -1.09
N VAL A 55 26.09 24.21 -0.15
CA VAL A 55 27.51 23.84 -0.09
C VAL A 55 27.71 23.08 1.21
N ASP A 56 28.26 21.86 1.13
CA ASP A 56 28.54 21.08 2.32
C ASP A 56 29.83 21.55 3.04
N GLU A 57 30.14 20.94 4.17
CA GLU A 57 31.34 21.28 4.97
C GLU A 57 32.67 21.05 4.22
N ARG A 58 32.65 20.26 3.13
CA ARG A 58 33.79 19.97 2.27
C ARG A 58 33.92 20.98 1.12
N GLY A 59 32.99 21.94 1.01
CA GLY A 59 32.94 22.88 -0.10
C GLY A 59 32.31 22.29 -1.37
N VAL A 60 31.62 21.15 -1.29
CA VAL A 60 30.99 20.49 -2.44
C VAL A 60 29.58 21.03 -2.65
N SER A 61 29.26 21.43 -3.88
CA SER A 61 27.89 21.81 -4.26
C SER A 61 26.96 20.60 -4.21
N LEU A 62 25.86 20.77 -3.49
CA LEU A 62 24.79 19.80 -3.33
C LEU A 62 23.50 20.39 -3.89
N TYR A 63 22.88 19.68 -4.82
CA TYR A 63 21.63 20.07 -5.47
C TYR A 63 20.47 19.29 -4.85
N ARG A 64 19.61 19.99 -4.11
CA ARG A 64 18.45 19.40 -3.43
C ARG A 64 17.15 19.83 -4.11
N THR A 65 16.23 18.89 -4.27
CA THR A 65 14.84 19.16 -4.67
C THR A 65 13.87 18.46 -3.73
N ILE A 66 12.72 19.08 -3.46
CA ILE A 66 11.63 18.49 -2.67
C ILE A 66 10.40 18.33 -3.57
N HIS A 67 9.84 17.13 -3.59
CA HIS A 67 8.70 16.76 -4.44
C HIS A 67 7.56 16.24 -3.55
N PHE A 68 6.40 16.89 -3.63
CA PHE A 68 5.18 16.36 -3.03
C PHE A 68 4.50 15.37 -3.97
N LYS A 69 3.42 14.72 -3.49
CA LYS A 69 2.63 13.79 -4.29
C LYS A 69 2.35 14.30 -5.71
N ALA A 70 1.90 15.54 -5.87
CA ALA A 70 1.57 16.11 -7.18
C ALA A 70 2.78 16.25 -8.14
N ASP A 71 3.99 16.37 -7.59
CA ASP A 71 5.23 16.55 -8.34
C ASP A 71 5.87 15.20 -8.73
N PHE A 72 5.24 14.07 -8.41
CA PHE A 72 5.80 12.74 -8.69
C PHE A 72 6.28 12.55 -10.15
N PRO A 73 5.59 13.04 -11.21
CA PRO A 73 6.13 12.96 -12.57
C PRO A 73 7.47 13.67 -12.77
N LYS A 74 7.66 14.83 -12.12
CA LYS A 74 8.92 15.59 -12.20
C LYS A 74 10.02 14.89 -11.41
N PHE A 75 9.66 14.35 -10.24
CA PHE A 75 10.54 13.47 -9.49
C PHE A 75 10.98 12.27 -10.34
N ASP A 76 10.03 11.56 -10.95
CA ASP A 76 10.27 10.38 -11.78
C ASP A 76 11.24 10.67 -12.92
N GLN A 77 11.03 11.79 -13.62
CA GLN A 77 11.92 12.26 -14.68
C GLN A 77 13.34 12.53 -14.17
N LEU A 78 13.49 13.28 -13.09
CA LEU A 78 14.81 13.60 -12.53
C LEU A 78 15.52 12.35 -11.99
N PHE A 79 14.79 11.51 -11.24
CA PHE A 79 15.30 10.27 -10.67
C PHE A 79 15.74 9.27 -11.75
N SER A 80 15.08 9.23 -12.91
CA SER A 80 15.51 8.39 -14.03
C SER A 80 16.91 8.74 -14.57
N ILE A 81 17.40 9.96 -14.30
CA ILE A 81 18.73 10.42 -14.70
C ILE A 81 19.73 10.23 -13.56
N VAL A 82 19.40 10.73 -12.36
CA VAL A 82 20.36 10.80 -11.24
C VAL A 82 20.30 9.58 -10.34
N GLY A 83 19.25 8.75 -10.40
CA GLY A 83 19.02 7.65 -9.46
C GLY A 83 20.12 6.59 -9.44
N LEU A 84 20.94 6.49 -10.48
CA LEU A 84 22.09 5.57 -10.56
C LEU A 84 23.42 6.22 -10.15
N TRP A 85 23.45 7.52 -9.87
CA TRP A 85 24.68 8.19 -9.47
C TRP A 85 25.03 7.88 -8.02
N LYS A 86 26.33 7.71 -7.75
CA LYS A 86 26.83 7.40 -6.40
C LYS A 86 26.58 8.53 -5.39
N SER A 87 26.51 9.78 -5.86
CA SER A 87 26.24 10.96 -5.04
C SER A 87 24.76 11.14 -4.73
N THR A 88 23.87 10.31 -5.31
CA THR A 88 22.43 10.48 -5.11
C THR A 88 21.99 9.99 -3.76
N LYS A 89 21.34 10.88 -3.00
CA LYS A 89 20.71 10.58 -1.72
C LYS A 89 19.22 10.87 -1.81
N MET A 90 18.43 10.08 -1.10
CA MET A 90 16.98 10.22 -1.05
C MET A 90 16.51 10.26 0.38
N TYR A 91 15.46 11.04 0.59
CA TYR A 91 14.77 11.13 1.87
C TYR A 91 13.28 11.05 1.66
N PHE A 92 12.60 10.24 2.47
CA PHE A 92 11.15 10.14 2.48
C PHE A 92 10.63 10.65 3.81
N LYS A 93 9.77 11.67 3.78
CA LYS A 93 9.25 12.33 5.00
C LYS A 93 10.34 12.81 5.98
N GLY A 94 11.54 13.10 5.47
CA GLY A 94 12.68 13.58 6.24
C GLY A 94 13.69 12.49 6.62
N ASP A 95 13.29 11.22 6.56
CA ASP A 95 14.18 10.10 6.85
C ASP A 95 14.98 9.69 5.62
N ALA A 96 16.28 9.47 5.78
CA ALA A 96 17.12 8.95 4.71
C ALA A 96 16.65 7.53 4.35
N ILE A 97 16.46 7.28 3.05
CA ILE A 97 16.06 5.96 2.54
C ILE A 97 17.16 5.35 1.71
N ARG A 98 17.38 4.05 1.89
CA ARG A 98 18.28 3.30 1.00
C ARG A 98 17.59 3.14 -0.35
N LYS A 99 18.41 3.09 -1.39
CA LYS A 99 17.90 2.99 -2.76
C LYS A 99 17.14 1.68 -2.98
N GLU A 100 17.63 0.60 -2.39
CA GLU A 100 17.03 -0.74 -2.50
C GLU A 100 15.62 -0.74 -1.89
N ASP A 101 15.46 -0.13 -0.71
CA ASP A 101 14.16 -0.03 -0.04
C ASP A 101 13.18 0.87 -0.81
N PHE A 102 13.69 1.93 -1.44
CA PHE A 102 12.91 2.81 -2.30
C PHE A 102 12.42 2.10 -3.58
N GLU A 103 13.31 1.37 -4.25
CA GLU A 103 13.03 0.70 -5.53
C GLU A 103 11.90 -0.33 -5.43
N ILE A 104 11.79 -1.02 -4.28
CA ILE A 104 10.75 -2.02 -4.00
C ILE A 104 9.35 -1.44 -4.26
N TRP A 105 9.05 -0.28 -3.67
CA TRP A 105 7.72 0.33 -3.81
C TRP A 105 7.65 1.33 -4.96
N TYR A 106 8.76 1.97 -5.35
CA TYR A 106 8.80 2.99 -6.41
C TYR A 106 8.30 2.46 -7.75
N THR A 107 8.72 1.25 -8.15
CA THR A 107 8.30 0.65 -9.42
C THR A 107 6.78 0.42 -9.46
N CYS A 108 6.24 -0.12 -8.38
CA CYS A 108 4.80 -0.30 -8.20
C CYS A 108 4.06 1.06 -8.21
N TYR A 109 4.58 2.04 -7.47
CA TYR A 109 3.99 3.39 -7.35
C TYR A 109 4.02 4.16 -8.68
N LYS A 110 5.08 4.03 -9.47
CA LYS A 110 5.18 4.61 -10.81
C LYS A 110 4.11 4.04 -11.74
N THR A 111 3.92 2.73 -11.70
CA THR A 111 2.88 2.04 -12.47
C THR A 111 1.49 2.51 -12.05
N TYR A 112 1.22 2.55 -10.74
CA TYR A 112 0.03 3.16 -10.15
C TYR A 112 -0.22 4.57 -10.70
N TRP A 113 0.82 5.41 -10.71
CA TRP A 113 0.70 6.81 -11.13
C TRP A 113 0.32 6.93 -12.62
N GLY A 114 0.90 6.09 -13.48
CA GLY A 114 0.56 6.01 -14.90
C GLY A 114 -0.90 5.64 -15.15
N HIS A 115 -1.47 4.74 -14.34
CA HIS A 115 -2.85 4.29 -14.46
C HIS A 115 -3.87 5.17 -13.72
N ARG A 116 -3.45 6.18 -12.93
CA ARG A 116 -4.35 7.02 -12.14
C ARG A 116 -5.39 7.78 -12.98
N LYS A 117 -5.06 8.15 -14.23
CA LYS A 117 -6.02 8.81 -15.12
C LYS A 117 -7.12 7.87 -15.61
N THR A 118 -6.79 6.60 -15.83
CA THR A 118 -7.71 5.58 -16.34
C THR A 118 -8.52 4.92 -15.23
N LEU A 119 -7.92 4.74 -14.06
CA LEU A 119 -8.52 4.05 -12.91
C LEU A 119 -9.02 5.04 -11.83
N GLY A 120 -8.90 6.36 -12.06
CA GLY A 120 -9.20 7.36 -11.04
C GLY A 120 -8.22 7.33 -9.86
N GLU A 121 -8.45 8.21 -8.88
CA GLU A 121 -7.51 8.40 -7.76
C GLU A 121 -7.37 7.19 -6.81
N ASN A 122 -8.22 6.16 -6.91
CA ASN A 122 -8.41 5.20 -5.81
C ASN A 122 -8.26 3.72 -6.18
N ASP A 123 -7.91 3.33 -7.39
CA ASP A 123 -8.18 1.94 -7.82
C ASP A 123 -7.00 0.96 -7.78
N PHE A 124 -5.74 1.40 -7.78
CA PHE A 124 -4.62 0.46 -7.99
C PHE A 124 -4.03 -0.16 -6.70
N CYS A 125 -4.23 0.44 -5.52
CA CYS A 125 -3.81 -0.14 -4.22
C CYS A 125 -4.98 -0.60 -3.33
N GLY A 126 -6.11 -1.03 -3.91
CA GLY A 126 -7.15 -1.75 -3.18
C GLY A 126 -8.26 -0.91 -2.57
N THR A 127 -8.27 0.41 -2.81
CA THR A 127 -9.33 1.32 -2.37
C THR A 127 -10.37 1.56 -3.46
N SER A 128 -10.69 0.55 -4.27
CA SER A 128 -11.57 0.78 -5.41
C SER A 128 -12.93 1.32 -4.95
N LYS A 129 -13.31 2.49 -5.46
CA LYS A 129 -14.65 3.06 -5.28
C LYS A 129 -15.70 2.33 -6.13
N LEU A 130 -15.27 1.47 -7.05
CA LEU A 130 -16.15 0.73 -7.95
C LEU A 130 -16.94 -0.35 -7.20
N HIS A 131 -16.45 -0.79 -6.04
CA HIS A 131 -17.05 -1.87 -5.27
C HIS A 131 -17.52 -1.37 -3.90
N LYS A 132 -18.61 -1.95 -3.41
CA LYS A 132 -19.19 -1.60 -2.10
C LYS A 132 -18.33 -2.06 -0.91
N PHE A 133 -17.24 -2.77 -1.16
CA PHE A 133 -16.26 -3.23 -0.19
C PHE A 133 -14.87 -3.33 -0.86
N PRO A 134 -13.77 -3.30 -0.09
CA PRO A 134 -12.42 -3.35 -0.64
C PRO A 134 -12.11 -4.67 -1.34
N ASP A 135 -11.25 -4.65 -2.36
CA ASP A 135 -10.88 -5.85 -3.11
C ASP A 135 -9.92 -6.76 -2.35
N PHE A 136 -9.10 -6.17 -1.48
CA PHE A 136 -8.12 -6.87 -0.67
C PHE A 136 -7.72 -6.03 0.55
N ALA A 137 -7.07 -6.68 1.51
CA ALA A 137 -6.35 -6.04 2.61
C ALA A 137 -4.84 -6.22 2.41
N GLY A 138 -4.04 -5.16 2.53
CA GLY A 138 -2.58 -5.19 2.33
C GLY A 138 -2.10 -4.36 1.14
N CYS A 139 -0.85 -4.55 0.74
CA CYS A 139 -0.31 -4.02 -0.52
C CYS A 139 -0.86 -4.82 -1.71
N TYR A 140 -1.05 -4.18 -2.86
CA TYR A 140 -1.49 -4.85 -4.10
C TYR A 140 -0.69 -6.14 -4.41
N GLU A 141 0.63 -6.16 -4.15
CA GLU A 141 1.49 -7.32 -4.42
C GLU A 141 1.48 -8.41 -3.34
N ARG A 142 1.06 -8.04 -2.12
CA ARG A 142 1.18 -8.85 -0.89
C ARG A 142 -0.07 -8.66 -0.02
N ASN A 143 -1.16 -9.29 -0.45
CA ASN A 143 -2.48 -9.06 0.12
C ASN A 143 -3.21 -10.31 0.57
N ILE A 144 -4.30 -10.07 1.29
CA ILE A 144 -5.40 -10.99 1.52
C ILE A 144 -6.57 -10.54 0.65
N TYR A 145 -7.05 -11.43 -0.23
CA TYR A 145 -8.17 -11.14 -1.13
C TYR A 145 -9.51 -11.15 -0.39
N LEU A 146 -10.33 -10.15 -0.73
CA LEU A 146 -11.69 -9.95 -0.28
C LEU A 146 -12.69 -10.02 -1.45
N ARG A 147 -12.24 -9.83 -2.69
CA ARG A 147 -13.08 -10.07 -3.86
C ARG A 147 -13.31 -11.57 -4.07
N TRP A 148 -14.46 -11.93 -4.64
CA TRP A 148 -14.71 -13.30 -5.06
C TRP A 148 -13.58 -13.81 -5.96
N ARG A 149 -13.12 -15.03 -5.66
CA ARG A 149 -12.34 -15.85 -6.57
C ARG A 149 -12.94 -17.23 -6.52
N ASP A 150 -13.03 -17.87 -7.68
CA ASP A 150 -13.46 -19.24 -7.74
C ASP A 150 -12.52 -20.11 -6.88
N PRO A 151 -13.04 -20.81 -5.85
CA PRO A 151 -12.23 -21.64 -4.95
C PRO A 151 -11.40 -22.69 -5.68
N LEU A 152 -11.84 -23.16 -6.86
CA LEU A 152 -11.09 -24.10 -7.69
C LEU A 152 -9.83 -23.47 -8.30
N TYR A 153 -9.83 -22.15 -8.53
CA TYR A 153 -8.69 -21.43 -9.10
C TYR A 153 -7.90 -20.63 -8.05
N ALA A 154 -8.32 -20.67 -6.78
CA ALA A 154 -7.68 -19.95 -5.68
C ALA A 154 -6.25 -20.45 -5.38
N HIS A 155 -5.85 -21.61 -5.90
CA HIS A 155 -4.52 -22.20 -5.67
C HIS A 155 -3.41 -21.67 -6.61
N TYR A 156 -3.76 -20.99 -7.71
CA TYR A 156 -2.78 -20.52 -8.71
C TYR A 156 -1.94 -19.32 -8.26
N GLN A 157 -2.23 -18.69 -7.11
CA GLN A 157 -1.48 -17.54 -6.61
C GLN A 157 -1.03 -17.78 -5.16
N LEU A 158 0.10 -18.48 -5.00
CA LEU A 158 0.71 -18.81 -3.70
C LEU A 158 1.02 -17.57 -2.83
N SER A 159 1.12 -16.38 -3.43
CA SER A 159 1.44 -15.12 -2.77
C SER A 159 0.24 -14.37 -2.18
N SER A 160 -0.99 -14.85 -2.39
CA SER A 160 -2.19 -14.16 -1.92
C SER A 160 -3.25 -15.15 -1.49
N ARG A 161 -3.86 -14.89 -0.33
CA ARG A 161 -4.80 -15.82 0.31
C ARG A 161 -6.19 -15.20 0.39
N MET A 162 -7.22 -16.02 0.17
CA MET A 162 -8.58 -15.62 0.48
C MET A 162 -8.71 -15.41 1.98
N TRP A 163 -9.42 -14.38 2.44
CA TRP A 163 -9.54 -14.11 3.88
C TRP A 163 -10.15 -15.30 4.66
N TYR A 164 -11.09 -16.03 4.04
CA TYR A 164 -11.71 -17.22 4.63
C TYR A 164 -10.83 -18.48 4.58
N SER A 165 -9.56 -18.36 4.19
CA SER A 165 -8.55 -19.41 4.37
C SER A 165 -7.83 -19.31 5.73
N PHE A 166 -8.05 -18.23 6.47
CA PHE A 166 -7.48 -18.01 7.80
C PHE A 166 -8.50 -18.40 8.87
N GLY A 167 -8.47 -19.65 9.29
CA GLY A 167 -9.41 -20.15 10.28
C GLY A 167 -9.54 -21.66 10.26
N LYS A 168 -10.40 -22.16 11.13
CA LYS A 168 -10.62 -23.60 11.31
C LYS A 168 -12.06 -23.88 11.74
N ARG A 169 -12.55 -25.06 11.35
CA ARG A 169 -13.84 -25.58 11.80
C ARG A 169 -13.77 -26.03 13.26
N GLN A 170 -14.73 -25.58 14.06
CA GLN A 170 -14.96 -25.96 15.45
C GLN A 170 -16.46 -26.19 15.67
N HIS A 171 -16.85 -27.41 16.04
CA HIS A 171 -18.25 -27.75 16.39
C HIS A 171 -19.30 -27.32 15.34
N GLY A 172 -18.97 -27.45 14.04
CA GLY A 172 -19.89 -27.06 12.95
C GLY A 172 -19.92 -25.56 12.62
N VAL A 173 -19.10 -24.76 13.29
CA VAL A 173 -18.88 -23.34 13.01
C VAL A 173 -17.46 -23.16 12.49
N TYR A 174 -17.25 -22.28 11.53
CA TYR A 174 -15.92 -21.89 11.07
C TYR A 174 -15.45 -20.65 11.83
N VAL A 175 -14.35 -20.74 12.56
CA VAL A 175 -13.78 -19.64 13.35
C VAL A 175 -12.68 -18.97 12.55
N VAL A 176 -12.83 -17.66 12.31
CA VAL A 176 -11.91 -16.85 11.51
C VAL A 176 -10.75 -16.35 12.37
N ASP A 177 -9.53 -16.64 11.95
CA ASP A 177 -8.30 -16.28 12.64
C ASP A 177 -7.78 -14.90 12.16
N LYS A 178 -8.40 -13.85 12.70
CA LYS A 178 -7.96 -12.47 12.43
C LYS A 178 -6.52 -12.17 12.89
N PRO A 179 -6.05 -12.64 14.05
CA PRO A 179 -4.64 -12.50 14.43
C PRO A 179 -3.69 -13.09 13.39
N ALA A 180 -3.98 -14.27 12.82
CA ALA A 180 -3.15 -14.86 11.77
C ALA A 180 -3.16 -14.02 10.48
N MET A 181 -4.30 -13.42 10.11
CA MET A 181 -4.36 -12.48 8.98
C MET A 181 -3.48 -11.25 9.21
N ALA A 182 -3.56 -10.64 10.39
CA ALA A 182 -2.75 -9.49 10.74
C ALA A 182 -1.25 -9.83 10.72
N ALA A 183 -0.85 -10.95 11.33
CA ALA A 183 0.53 -11.41 11.33
C ALA A 183 1.05 -11.72 9.92
N PHE A 184 0.22 -12.32 9.06
CA PHE A 184 0.55 -12.55 7.65
C PHE A 184 0.79 -11.24 6.91
N LEU A 185 -0.11 -10.26 7.06
CA LEU A 185 0.03 -8.96 6.38
C LEU A 185 1.21 -8.16 6.92
N GLU A 186 1.47 -8.18 8.22
CA GLU A 186 2.64 -7.52 8.81
C GLU A 186 3.93 -8.07 8.21
N LYS A 187 4.09 -9.40 8.24
CA LYS A 187 5.28 -10.08 7.70
C LYS A 187 5.46 -9.86 6.20
N THR A 188 4.38 -9.93 5.42
CA THR A 188 4.48 -9.89 3.95
C THR A 188 4.56 -8.47 3.40
N ASN A 189 4.18 -7.45 4.18
CA ASN A 189 4.23 -6.06 3.77
C ASN A 189 5.38 -5.26 4.42
N GLU A 190 6.29 -5.91 5.16
CA GLU A 190 7.40 -5.24 5.87
C GLU A 190 8.15 -4.24 4.98
N GLU A 191 8.54 -4.70 3.79
CA GLU A 191 9.29 -3.90 2.81
C GLU A 191 8.47 -2.77 2.17
N TYR A 192 7.13 -2.83 2.29
CA TYR A 192 6.20 -1.85 1.72
C TYR A 192 5.74 -0.81 2.73
N LYS A 193 6.19 -0.86 4.00
CA LYS A 193 5.83 0.13 5.02
C LYS A 193 6.22 1.56 4.64
N ALA A 194 7.29 1.71 3.85
CA ALA A 194 7.74 2.99 3.31
C ALA A 194 6.92 3.46 2.09
N CYS A 195 6.07 2.60 1.51
CA CYS A 195 5.25 2.97 0.36
C CYS A 195 4.24 4.06 0.73
N PRO A 196 4.12 5.13 -0.07
CA PRO A 196 3.16 6.19 0.20
C PRO A 196 1.69 5.76 0.14
N CYS A 197 1.39 4.63 -0.49
CA CYS A 197 0.05 4.04 -0.54
C CYS A 197 -0.22 3.06 0.61
N TYR A 198 0.80 2.70 1.41
CA TYR A 198 0.62 1.75 2.50
C TYR A 198 -0.13 2.41 3.67
N GLY A 199 -1.25 1.82 4.05
CA GLY A 199 -2.11 2.33 5.11
C GLY A 199 -2.39 1.27 6.16
N HIS A 200 -1.55 1.17 7.19
CA HIS A 200 -1.71 0.18 8.26
C HIS A 200 -3.11 0.25 8.92
N THR A 201 -3.55 1.45 9.31
CA THR A 201 -4.90 1.67 9.88
C THR A 201 -6.03 1.29 8.91
N ALA A 202 -5.82 1.42 7.60
CA ALA A 202 -6.82 0.98 6.62
C ALA A 202 -6.92 -0.55 6.60
N ILE A 203 -5.78 -1.25 6.64
CA ILE A 203 -5.71 -2.71 6.74
C ILE A 203 -6.43 -3.19 8.01
N GLU A 204 -6.10 -2.62 9.17
CA GLU A 204 -6.72 -3.00 10.45
C GLU A 204 -8.23 -2.82 10.44
N ARG A 205 -8.74 -1.69 9.91
CA ARG A 205 -10.18 -1.45 9.77
C ARG A 205 -10.87 -2.53 8.94
N VAL A 206 -10.24 -2.96 7.85
CA VAL A 206 -10.77 -4.02 6.99
C VAL A 206 -10.81 -5.37 7.72
N LEU A 207 -9.73 -5.76 8.40
CA LEU A 207 -9.69 -6.98 9.20
C LEU A 207 -10.70 -6.94 10.36
N HIS A 208 -10.90 -5.77 10.96
CA HIS A 208 -11.89 -5.58 12.02
C HIS A 208 -13.32 -5.83 11.51
N LYS A 209 -13.66 -5.38 10.30
CA LYS A 209 -15.00 -5.60 9.70
C LYS A 209 -15.30 -7.06 9.38
N LEU A 210 -14.30 -7.88 9.05
CA LEU A 210 -14.52 -9.31 8.77
C LEU A 210 -15.26 -10.03 9.92
N PRO A 211 -16.01 -11.10 9.65
CA PRO A 211 -16.70 -11.85 10.71
C PRO A 211 -15.68 -12.55 11.63
N LYS A 212 -16.06 -12.79 12.89
CA LYS A 212 -15.28 -13.66 13.80
C LYS A 212 -15.54 -15.14 13.53
N GLU A 213 -16.74 -15.45 13.05
CA GLU A 213 -17.16 -16.82 12.78
C GLU A 213 -18.18 -16.86 11.65
N ILE A 214 -18.29 -18.02 10.99
CA ILE A 214 -19.25 -18.31 9.95
C ILE A 214 -19.90 -19.64 10.28
N ASN A 215 -21.21 -19.64 10.48
CA ASN A 215 -21.98 -20.87 10.68
C ASN A 215 -22.80 -21.18 9.42
N PRO A 216 -22.42 -22.16 8.57
CA PRO A 216 -23.19 -22.54 7.38
C PRO A 216 -24.64 -22.97 7.65
N ALA A 217 -24.98 -23.39 8.87
CA ALA A 217 -26.37 -23.70 9.23
C ALA A 217 -27.26 -22.44 9.24
N ILE A 218 -26.68 -21.28 9.56
CA ILE A 218 -27.36 -19.97 9.62
C ILE A 218 -27.05 -19.17 8.34
N HIS A 219 -25.78 -19.09 7.97
CA HIS A 219 -25.27 -18.37 6.82
C HIS A 219 -25.29 -19.26 5.57
N LYS A 220 -26.47 -19.38 4.94
CA LYS A 220 -26.69 -20.19 3.72
C LYS A 220 -25.87 -19.74 2.50
N ASP A 221 -25.20 -18.60 2.58
CA ASP A 221 -24.25 -18.12 1.58
C ASP A 221 -22.90 -18.89 1.62
N TRP A 222 -22.71 -19.75 2.62
CA TRP A 222 -21.51 -20.53 2.86
C TRP A 222 -21.80 -22.03 3.01
N GLN A 223 -20.81 -22.85 2.65
CA GLN A 223 -20.83 -24.30 2.81
C GLN A 223 -19.44 -24.80 3.19
N PHE A 224 -19.37 -25.96 3.83
CA PHE A 224 -18.08 -26.60 4.07
C PHE A 224 -17.52 -27.21 2.78
N LYS A 225 -16.21 -27.34 2.73
CA LYS A 225 -15.46 -27.87 1.58
C LYS A 225 -15.94 -29.23 1.13
N GLU A 226 -16.35 -30.10 2.04
CA GLU A 226 -16.83 -31.44 1.68
C GLU A 226 -18.09 -31.37 0.82
N ASP A 227 -18.99 -30.43 1.13
CA ASP A 227 -20.23 -30.24 0.37
C ASP A 227 -19.97 -29.51 -0.96
N PHE A 228 -19.02 -28.57 -0.96
CA PHE A 228 -18.51 -27.95 -2.19
C PHE A 228 -17.94 -29.00 -3.15
N LEU A 229 -17.04 -29.87 -2.68
CA LEU A 229 -16.39 -30.89 -3.50
C LEU A 229 -17.37 -31.92 -4.05
N LYS A 230 -18.40 -32.32 -3.30
CA LYS A 230 -19.48 -33.18 -3.81
C LYS A 230 -20.20 -32.56 -5.01
N LEU A 231 -20.47 -31.25 -4.96
CA LEU A 231 -21.12 -30.50 -6.03
C LEU A 231 -20.18 -30.21 -7.22
N SER A 232 -18.88 -30.10 -6.97
CA SER A 232 -17.86 -29.87 -8.00
C SER A 232 -17.44 -31.16 -8.71
N ALA A 233 -17.46 -32.31 -8.03
CA ALA A 233 -17.12 -33.62 -8.61
C ALA A 233 -18.04 -34.03 -9.77
N SER A 234 -19.26 -33.48 -9.86
CA SER A 234 -20.15 -33.67 -11.02
C SER A 234 -19.74 -32.84 -12.25
N LYS A 235 -18.77 -31.93 -12.13
CA LYS A 235 -18.19 -31.14 -13.23
C LYS A 235 -16.75 -31.60 -13.44
N ALA A 236 -16.59 -32.75 -14.07
CA ALA A 236 -15.32 -33.43 -14.30
C ALA A 236 -14.35 -32.58 -15.13
N TYR A 237 -13.35 -31.92 -14.52
CA TYR A 237 -12.21 -31.35 -15.27
C TYR A 237 -10.90 -31.11 -14.49
N PHE A 238 -10.75 -31.54 -13.23
CA PHE A 238 -9.51 -31.27 -12.47
C PHE A 238 -8.92 -32.50 -11.79
N ASN A 239 -7.58 -32.58 -11.76
CA ASN A 239 -6.80 -33.48 -10.92
C ASN A 239 -7.19 -33.27 -9.45
N TYR A 240 -8.05 -34.16 -8.97
CA TYR A 240 -8.77 -34.05 -7.70
C TYR A 240 -7.84 -33.94 -6.49
N ASP A 241 -6.65 -34.57 -6.57
CA ASP A 241 -5.70 -34.67 -5.46
C ASP A 241 -4.99 -33.35 -5.13
N ILE A 242 -4.69 -32.51 -6.14
CA ILE A 242 -4.06 -31.21 -5.91
C ILE A 242 -5.08 -30.26 -5.27
N ALA A 243 -6.31 -30.22 -5.79
CA ALA A 243 -7.37 -29.33 -5.35
C ALA A 243 -7.75 -29.54 -3.86
N ILE A 244 -7.76 -30.78 -3.37
CA ILE A 244 -8.11 -31.06 -1.97
C ILE A 244 -7.11 -30.45 -1.00
N SER A 245 -5.81 -30.38 -1.29
CA SER A 245 -4.87 -29.84 -0.31
C SER A 245 -4.94 -28.31 -0.15
N VAL A 246 -5.43 -27.60 -1.17
CA VAL A 246 -5.36 -26.13 -1.25
C VAL A 246 -6.70 -25.42 -1.06
N ILE A 247 -7.83 -26.12 -1.21
CA ILE A 247 -9.16 -25.49 -1.00
C ILE A 247 -9.38 -25.21 0.50
N PRO A 248 -9.80 -23.99 0.88
CA PRO A 248 -10.15 -23.63 2.25
C PRO A 248 -11.24 -24.52 2.85
N GLU A 249 -11.25 -24.72 4.17
CA GLU A 249 -12.25 -25.58 4.85
C GLU A 249 -13.70 -25.11 4.65
N ILE A 250 -13.89 -23.82 4.38
CA ILE A 250 -15.19 -23.22 4.07
C ILE A 250 -15.12 -22.50 2.72
N CYS A 251 -16.18 -22.61 1.93
CA CYS A 251 -16.30 -21.96 0.63
C CYS A 251 -17.67 -21.26 0.53
N PRO A 252 -17.75 -20.09 -0.12
CA PRO A 252 -19.04 -19.53 -0.47
C PRO A 252 -19.74 -20.42 -1.50
N VAL A 253 -21.08 -20.42 -1.50
CA VAL A 253 -21.86 -21.30 -2.39
C VAL A 253 -21.75 -20.90 -3.88
N ASN A 254 -21.56 -19.61 -4.15
CA ASN A 254 -21.26 -19.02 -5.46
C ASN A 254 -20.88 -17.54 -5.31
N GLU A 255 -20.46 -16.92 -6.42
CA GLU A 255 -20.09 -15.50 -6.48
C GLU A 255 -21.18 -14.57 -5.95
N LYS A 256 -22.43 -14.75 -6.40
CA LYS A 256 -23.55 -13.88 -6.02
C LYS A 256 -23.80 -13.89 -4.51
N ALA A 257 -23.76 -15.07 -3.90
CA ALA A 257 -23.91 -15.24 -2.47
C ALA A 257 -22.74 -14.60 -1.71
N TYR A 258 -21.52 -14.79 -2.19
CA TYR A 258 -20.33 -14.17 -1.59
C TYR A 258 -20.38 -12.65 -1.64
N VAL A 259 -20.66 -12.06 -2.81
CA VAL A 259 -20.75 -10.61 -2.97
C VAL A 259 -21.82 -10.04 -2.05
N LYS A 260 -23.02 -10.64 -2.01
CA LYS A 260 -24.09 -10.22 -1.10
C LYS A 260 -23.67 -10.30 0.37
N TYR A 261 -22.93 -11.35 0.74
CA TYR A 261 -22.40 -11.52 2.09
C TYR A 261 -21.40 -10.42 2.46
N MET A 262 -20.45 -10.13 1.58
CA MET A 262 -19.46 -9.06 1.77
C MET A 262 -20.10 -7.68 1.80
N GLU A 263 -21.06 -7.40 0.93
CA GLU A 263 -21.83 -6.15 0.95
C GLU A 263 -22.52 -5.92 2.30
N ARG A 264 -23.05 -6.97 2.94
CA ARG A 264 -23.66 -6.84 4.29
C ARG A 264 -22.63 -6.53 5.36
N ILE A 265 -21.46 -7.16 5.32
CA ILE A 265 -20.38 -6.93 6.29
C ILE A 265 -19.87 -5.50 6.22
N PHE A 266 -19.74 -4.97 5.01
CA PHE A 266 -19.15 -3.66 4.78
C PHE A 266 -20.17 -2.53 4.68
N ARG A 267 -21.48 -2.82 4.84
CA ARG A 267 -22.57 -1.83 4.74
C ARG A 267 -22.60 -0.80 5.88
N THR A 268 -21.85 -1.02 6.95
CA THR A 268 -21.79 -0.13 8.12
C THR A 268 -20.63 0.86 8.00
N GLU A 269 -20.97 2.07 7.52
CA GLU A 269 -20.82 3.39 8.17
C GLU A 269 -21.48 4.44 7.28
#